data_AF-D9ULS6-F1
#
_entry.id   AF-D9ULS6-F1
#
_cell.length_a   1.000
_cell.length_b   1.000
_cell.length_c   1.000
_cell.angle_alpha   90.00
_cell.angle_beta   90.00
_cell.angle_gamma   90.00
#
_symmetry.space_group_name_H-M   'P 1'
#
loop_
_entity.id
_entity.type
_entity.pdbx_description
1 polymer ?
#
loop_
_entity_poly.entity_id
_entity_poly.type
_entity_poly.pdbx_seq_one_letter_code
_entity_poly.pdbx_strand_id
1 'polypeptide(L)'
;MCRWSGRERRADERGRTWRQRWWSGRGRASGPRWRRGSPARDWRSRWSRGAPGPPRDVTERIGRGGGTVRGLIADSTDEKALRGALDTAASADGPVELLVYNAALIRPDAPGELDARGQLDAWAVNVVGALTAAAHVAPGMAARGRGTILVTGGMPEPKPEYVSLSLGKAGVRTLVGLLHGAYGAAGVHVASVTVPGAVAPGGENDPDEIAAHYWRPHTQPREHWQHQLVHGADPTA
;
A
#
# COMPACT_ATOMS: atom_id res chain seq x y z
N MET A 1 -6.01 22.63 -23.79
CA MET A 1 -7.40 22.86 -23.35
C MET A 1 -8.25 21.75 -23.94
N CYS A 2 -8.61 20.71 -23.18
CA CYS A 2 -9.58 19.69 -23.65
C CYS A 2 -10.37 19.12 -22.47
N ARG A 3 -11.69 19.10 -22.67
CA ARG A 3 -12.77 18.78 -21.73
C ARG A 3 -12.96 17.27 -21.54
N TRP A 4 -13.56 16.95 -20.40
CA TRP A 4 -14.07 15.66 -19.94
C TRP A 4 -15.47 15.35 -20.53
N SER A 5 -15.81 14.08 -20.80
CA SER A 5 -17.20 13.63 -20.98
C SER A 5 -17.44 12.16 -20.56
N GLY A 6 -18.04 11.98 -19.38
CA GLY A 6 -19.07 11.01 -18.95
C GLY A 6 -19.06 9.52 -19.36
N ARG A 7 -19.06 8.62 -18.36
CA ARG A 7 -20.25 7.85 -17.87
C ARG A 7 -19.83 6.79 -16.86
N GLU A 8 -20.41 6.85 -15.65
CA GLU A 8 -20.43 5.74 -14.68
C GLU A 8 -21.22 4.55 -15.25
N ARG A 9 -20.69 3.33 -15.09
CA ARG A 9 -21.45 2.10 -15.30
C ARG A 9 -21.47 1.29 -14.00
N ARG A 10 -22.68 0.94 -13.57
CA ARG A 10 -22.99 0.06 -12.41
C ARG A 10 -22.33 -1.32 -12.59
N ALA A 11 -21.90 -1.91 -11.49
CA ALA A 11 -21.29 -3.24 -11.47
C ALA A 11 -22.33 -4.36 -11.40
N ASP A 12 -22.15 -5.42 -12.20
CA ASP A 12 -22.95 -6.65 -12.15
C ASP A 12 -22.48 -7.65 -11.06
N GLU A 13 -23.34 -8.64 -10.80
CA GLU A 13 -23.33 -9.61 -9.70
C GLU A 13 -22.49 -10.88 -9.90
N ARG A 14 -21.53 -10.92 -10.83
CA ARG A 14 -20.76 -12.17 -11.05
C ARG A 14 -19.36 -12.11 -10.44
N GLY A 15 -19.00 -13.15 -9.68
CA GLY A 15 -17.82 -13.26 -8.81
C GLY A 15 -16.53 -12.62 -9.34
N ARG A 16 -15.82 -11.91 -8.44
CA ARG A 16 -14.73 -11.00 -8.79
C ARG A 16 -13.42 -11.41 -8.11
N THR A 17 -12.36 -11.51 -8.90
CA THR A 17 -10.95 -11.60 -8.46
C THR A 17 -10.43 -10.20 -8.12
N TRP A 18 -9.78 -10.04 -6.96
CA TRP A 18 -9.07 -8.82 -6.59
C TRP A 18 -7.60 -8.98 -7.00
N ARG A 19 -6.99 -7.96 -7.60
CA ARG A 19 -5.63 -8.08 -8.17
C ARG A 19 -4.67 -7.11 -7.52
N GLN A 20 -3.67 -7.65 -6.85
CA GLN A 20 -2.54 -6.94 -6.26
C GLN A 20 -1.53 -6.50 -7.31
N ARG A 21 -0.84 -5.39 -7.04
CA ARG A 21 0.31 -4.90 -7.80
C ARG A 21 1.46 -4.67 -6.81
N TRP A 22 2.56 -5.36 -7.05
CA TRP A 22 3.76 -5.29 -6.23
C TRP A 22 4.73 -4.23 -6.79
N TRP A 23 5.43 -3.54 -5.91
CA TRP A 23 6.59 -2.71 -6.25
C TRP A 23 7.76 -3.09 -5.34
N SER A 24 8.84 -3.62 -5.92
CA SER A 24 10.16 -3.68 -5.28
C SER A 24 11.12 -2.88 -6.17
N GLY A 25 11.58 -1.73 -5.68
CA GLY A 25 12.60 -0.93 -6.34
C GLY A 25 13.96 -1.18 -5.69
N ARG A 26 14.97 -1.62 -6.45
CA ARG A 26 16.37 -1.47 -6.04
C ARG A 26 16.87 -0.09 -6.46
N GLY A 27 17.19 0.75 -5.48
CA GLY A 27 18.03 1.93 -5.67
C GLY A 27 19.29 1.79 -4.83
N ARG A 28 20.44 1.51 -5.45
CA ARG A 28 21.73 1.64 -4.75
C ARG A 28 21.91 3.12 -4.39
N ALA A 29 21.86 3.44 -3.10
CA ALA A 29 22.22 4.76 -2.59
C ALA A 29 23.75 4.91 -2.64
N SER A 30 24.29 5.27 -3.80
CA SER A 30 25.55 6.01 -3.89
C SER A 30 25.17 7.46 -4.16
N GLY A 31 25.31 8.34 -3.15
CA GLY A 31 25.11 9.78 -3.34
C GLY A 31 26.14 10.38 -4.33
N PRO A 32 25.96 11.63 -4.82
CA PRO A 32 25.08 12.67 -4.28
C PRO A 32 24.06 13.21 -5.30
N ARG A 33 23.01 13.87 -4.77
CA ARG A 33 22.15 14.86 -5.45
C ARG A 33 21.00 14.29 -6.30
N TRP A 34 19.92 13.88 -5.63
CA TRP A 34 18.58 14.01 -6.21
C TRP A 34 18.29 15.51 -6.41
N ARG A 35 18.41 15.99 -7.65
CA ARG A 35 18.03 17.37 -7.99
C ARG A 35 16.50 17.49 -7.93
N ARG A 36 16.00 18.54 -7.27
CA ARG A 36 14.64 19.08 -7.52
C ARG A 36 14.48 19.21 -9.04
N GLY A 37 13.57 18.45 -9.66
CA GLY A 37 13.22 18.63 -11.07
C GLY A 37 13.01 17.39 -11.96
N SER A 38 13.13 16.15 -11.46
CA SER A 38 12.75 14.99 -12.29
C SER A 38 11.22 14.93 -12.51
N PRO A 39 10.73 14.62 -13.73
CA PRO A 39 9.35 14.91 -14.12
C PRO A 39 8.36 13.88 -13.52
N ALA A 40 7.88 14.14 -12.31
CA ALA A 40 6.81 13.41 -11.64
C ALA A 40 5.40 13.85 -12.06
N ARG A 41 5.24 14.44 -13.25
CA ARG A 41 4.10 15.31 -13.61
C ARG A 41 2.73 14.66 -13.86
N ASP A 42 2.51 13.35 -13.70
CA ASP A 42 1.16 12.81 -13.94
C ASP A 42 0.87 11.44 -13.30
N TRP A 43 0.91 11.32 -11.97
CA TRP A 43 0.41 10.11 -11.29
C TRP A 43 -1.13 10.15 -11.20
N ARG A 44 -1.82 9.57 -12.19
CA ARG A 44 -3.25 9.25 -12.09
C ARG A 44 -3.43 7.76 -11.83
N SER A 45 -3.69 7.38 -10.59
CA SER A 45 -4.11 6.01 -10.26
C SER A 45 -5.58 5.82 -10.66
N ARG A 46 -5.80 5.28 -11.86
CA ARG A 46 -7.12 4.77 -12.26
C ARG A 46 -7.32 3.40 -11.62
N TRP A 47 -8.20 3.33 -10.64
CA TRP A 47 -8.70 2.05 -10.10
C TRP A 47 -9.68 1.46 -11.11
N SER A 48 -9.25 0.44 -11.86
CA SER A 48 -10.15 -0.30 -12.75
C SER A 48 -9.96 -1.81 -12.65
N ARG A 49 -11.10 -2.51 -12.58
CA ARG A 49 -11.21 -3.97 -12.63
C ARG A 49 -10.56 -4.49 -13.93
N GLY A 50 -9.76 -5.54 -13.84
CA GLY A 50 -9.48 -6.43 -14.97
C GLY A 50 -8.28 -6.15 -15.89
N ALA A 51 -7.40 -5.16 -15.63
CA ALA A 51 -6.24 -4.93 -16.51
C ALA A 51 -5.00 -5.78 -16.12
N PRO A 52 -4.36 -6.51 -17.07
CA PRO A 52 -3.14 -7.27 -16.83
C PRO A 52 -1.92 -6.34 -16.64
N GLY A 53 -1.17 -6.52 -15.55
CA GLY A 53 0.09 -5.82 -15.23
C GLY A 53 -0.05 -4.36 -14.78
N PRO A 54 1.00 -3.76 -14.16
CA PRO A 54 1.08 -2.31 -13.91
C PRO A 54 0.70 -1.55 -15.19
N PRO A 55 -0.04 -0.43 -15.11
CA PRO A 55 -0.44 0.23 -16.34
C PRO A 55 0.85 0.68 -17.05
N ARG A 56 0.90 0.49 -18.38
CA ARG A 56 2.15 0.58 -19.15
C ARG A 56 2.89 1.89 -18.91
N ASP A 57 2.14 2.96 -18.66
CA ASP A 57 2.62 4.29 -18.31
C ASP A 57 3.51 4.32 -17.05
N VAL A 58 3.16 3.60 -15.98
CA VAL A 58 3.93 3.56 -14.73
C VAL A 58 5.26 2.84 -14.93
N THR A 59 5.24 1.70 -15.61
CA THR A 59 6.44 0.91 -15.89
C THR A 59 7.42 1.70 -16.77
N GLU A 60 6.90 2.34 -17.83
CA GLU A 60 7.71 3.16 -18.72
C GLU A 60 8.32 4.37 -18.00
N ARG A 61 7.55 5.04 -17.12
CA ARG A 61 8.05 6.17 -16.34
C ARG A 61 9.16 5.77 -15.36
N ILE A 62 8.99 4.65 -14.66
CA ILE A 62 10.02 4.16 -13.74
C ILE A 62 11.28 3.75 -14.53
N GLY A 63 11.10 3.10 -15.69
CA GLY A 63 12.20 2.77 -16.59
C GLY A 63 12.98 3.99 -17.07
N ARG A 64 12.28 5.07 -17.45
CA ARG A 64 12.93 6.36 -17.82
C ARG A 64 13.70 6.99 -16.65
N GLY A 65 13.30 6.71 -15.41
CA GLY A 65 14.01 7.12 -14.20
C GLY A 65 15.18 6.21 -13.80
N GLY A 66 15.51 5.18 -14.60
CA GLY A 66 16.56 4.20 -14.30
C GLY A 66 16.16 3.12 -13.30
N GLY A 67 14.89 3.07 -12.90
CA GLY A 67 14.35 2.03 -12.03
C GLY A 67 13.88 0.80 -12.80
N THR A 68 13.90 -0.36 -12.15
CA THR A 68 13.31 -1.60 -12.67
C THR A 68 11.96 -1.87 -12.04
N VAL A 69 11.00 -2.38 -12.82
CA VAL A 69 9.67 -2.76 -12.32
C VAL A 69 9.34 -4.16 -12.78
N ARG A 70 8.88 -4.98 -11.83
CA ARG A 70 8.30 -6.30 -12.12
C ARG A 70 6.82 -6.29 -11.75
N GLY A 71 5.97 -6.53 -12.75
CA GLY A 71 4.56 -6.77 -12.50
C GLY A 71 4.30 -8.24 -12.17
N LEU A 72 3.78 -8.51 -10.98
CA LEU A 72 3.27 -9.82 -10.58
C LEU A 72 1.78 -9.71 -10.26
N ILE A 73 1.03 -10.77 -10.53
CA ILE A 73 -0.40 -10.83 -10.31
C ILE A 73 -0.67 -11.84 -9.20
N ALA A 74 -1.33 -11.39 -8.14
CA ALA A 74 -1.85 -12.23 -7.07
C ALA A 74 -3.17 -11.65 -6.55
N ASP A 75 -4.07 -12.50 -6.07
CA ASP A 75 -5.18 -12.08 -5.23
C ASP A 75 -4.70 -12.05 -3.77
N SER A 76 -4.97 -10.97 -3.04
CA SER A 76 -4.60 -10.87 -1.62
C SER A 76 -5.36 -11.82 -0.73
N THR A 77 -6.52 -12.30 -1.16
CA THR A 77 -7.29 -13.28 -0.39
C THR A 77 -6.86 -14.71 -0.69
N ASP A 78 -6.03 -14.93 -1.72
CA ASP A 78 -5.38 -16.21 -1.99
C ASP A 78 -3.98 -16.18 -1.40
N GLU A 79 -3.88 -16.71 -0.17
CA GLU A 79 -2.63 -16.75 0.57
C GLU A 79 -1.49 -17.44 -0.20
N LYS A 80 -1.77 -18.55 -0.89
CA LYS A 80 -0.75 -19.28 -1.65
C LYS A 80 -0.25 -18.46 -2.82
N ALA A 81 -1.16 -17.83 -3.57
CA ALA A 81 -0.80 -16.97 -4.70
C ALA A 81 -0.02 -15.73 -4.23
N LEU A 82 -0.43 -15.11 -3.11
CA LEU A 82 0.22 -13.93 -2.56
C LEU A 82 1.66 -14.22 -2.12
N ARG A 83 1.85 -15.31 -1.34
CA ARG A 83 3.18 -15.78 -0.92
C ARG A 83 4.05 -16.15 -2.12
N GLY A 84 3.50 -16.89 -3.09
CA GLY A 84 4.24 -17.25 -4.30
C GLY A 84 4.69 -16.05 -5.14
N ALA A 85 3.88 -14.98 -5.21
CA ALA A 85 4.29 -13.74 -5.87
C ALA A 85 5.42 -13.04 -5.11
N LEU A 86 5.36 -12.99 -3.78
CA LEU A 86 6.45 -12.47 -2.96
C LEU A 86 7.75 -13.26 -3.14
N ASP A 87 7.67 -14.59 -3.18
CA ASP A 87 8.83 -15.47 -3.38
C ASP A 87 9.44 -15.29 -4.77
N THR A 88 8.59 -15.13 -5.79
CA THR A 88 9.04 -14.85 -7.17
C THR A 88 9.78 -13.51 -7.23
N ALA A 89 9.25 -12.46 -6.58
CA ALA A 89 9.91 -11.17 -6.50
C ALA A 89 11.25 -11.29 -5.75
N ALA A 90 11.27 -11.99 -4.61
CA ALA A 90 12.48 -12.15 -3.80
C ALA A 90 13.59 -12.92 -4.52
N SER A 91 13.22 -13.96 -5.28
CA SER A 91 14.16 -14.79 -6.06
C SER A 91 14.77 -14.02 -7.23
N ALA A 92 13.98 -13.19 -7.91
CA ALA A 92 14.45 -12.43 -9.06
C ALA A 92 15.23 -11.16 -8.64
N ASP A 93 14.72 -10.47 -7.62
CA ASP A 93 15.10 -9.09 -7.29
C ASP A 93 15.79 -8.96 -5.92
N GLY A 94 16.10 -10.09 -5.27
CA GLY A 94 16.69 -10.14 -3.94
C GLY A 94 15.65 -9.96 -2.83
N PRO A 95 16.04 -10.13 -1.55
CA PRO A 95 15.09 -10.13 -0.45
C PRO A 95 14.30 -8.82 -0.37
N VAL A 96 13.03 -8.91 0.03
CA VAL A 96 12.16 -7.74 0.21
C VAL A 96 12.71 -6.84 1.33
N GLU A 97 13.08 -5.62 0.98
CA GLU A 97 13.55 -4.59 1.94
C GLU A 97 12.43 -3.65 2.39
N LEU A 98 11.44 -3.41 1.52
CA LEU A 98 10.25 -2.62 1.81
C LEU A 98 9.01 -3.36 1.29
N LEU A 99 8.06 -3.61 2.18
CA LEU A 99 6.71 -4.05 1.85
C LEU A 99 5.75 -2.87 2.03
N VAL A 100 5.02 -2.49 0.99
CA VAL A 100 3.89 -1.54 1.09
C VAL A 100 2.59 -2.29 0.79
N TYR A 101 1.78 -2.51 1.82
CA TYR A 101 0.43 -3.06 1.64
C TYR A 101 -0.58 -1.91 1.52
N ASN A 102 -1.06 -1.67 0.30
CA ASN A 102 -1.99 -0.58 -0.03
C ASN A 102 -3.39 -1.06 -0.41
N ALA A 103 -3.60 -2.36 -0.56
CA ALA A 103 -4.87 -2.85 -1.03
C ALA A 103 -6.00 -2.65 -0.03
N ALA A 104 -7.16 -2.28 -0.56
CA ALA A 104 -8.38 -2.16 0.20
C ALA A 104 -9.60 -2.47 -0.68
N LEU A 105 -10.59 -3.09 -0.07
CA LEU A 105 -11.96 -3.13 -0.56
C LEU A 105 -12.68 -1.92 0.05
N ILE A 106 -12.90 -0.89 -0.79
CA ILE A 106 -13.58 0.36 -0.43
C ILE A 106 -14.98 0.31 -1.02
N ARG A 107 -16.01 0.32 -0.16
CA ARG A 107 -17.40 0.40 -0.58
C ARG A 107 -18.24 1.09 0.50
N PRO A 108 -19.22 1.92 0.12
CA PRO A 108 -20.22 2.40 1.06
C PRO A 108 -21.02 1.22 1.62
N ASP A 109 -21.23 1.20 2.93
CA ASP A 109 -22.09 0.25 3.63
C ASP A 109 -22.45 0.74 5.03
N ALA A 110 -23.64 0.34 5.49
CA ALA A 110 -24.17 0.63 6.82
C ALA A 110 -24.35 -0.66 7.66
N PRO A 111 -24.56 -0.54 8.99
CA PRO A 111 -24.78 -1.71 9.85
C PRO A 111 -26.00 -2.52 9.37
N GLY A 112 -25.78 -3.82 9.11
CA GLY A 112 -26.82 -4.73 8.63
C GLY A 112 -26.98 -4.80 7.11
N GLU A 113 -26.31 -3.96 6.32
CA GLU A 113 -26.37 -4.05 4.84
C GLU A 113 -25.50 -5.17 4.27
N LEU A 114 -24.40 -5.50 4.95
CA LEU A 114 -23.62 -6.69 4.64
C LEU A 114 -24.00 -7.83 5.55
N ASP A 115 -24.16 -9.00 4.96
CA ASP A 115 -24.14 -10.26 5.68
C ASP A 115 -22.72 -10.59 6.19
N ALA A 116 -22.63 -11.65 6.99
CA ALA A 116 -21.35 -12.10 7.54
C ALA A 116 -20.32 -12.40 6.43
N ARG A 117 -20.75 -12.93 5.29
CA ARG A 117 -19.84 -13.25 4.18
C ARG A 117 -19.24 -11.99 3.57
N GLY A 118 -20.05 -10.96 3.32
CA GLY A 118 -19.58 -9.69 2.80
C GLY A 118 -18.60 -8.98 3.74
N GLN A 119 -18.85 -9.03 5.06
CA GLN A 119 -17.91 -8.52 6.05
C GLN A 119 -16.59 -9.30 6.04
N LEU A 120 -16.64 -10.63 5.96
CA LEU A 120 -15.44 -11.47 5.88
C LEU A 120 -14.65 -11.24 4.60
N ASP A 121 -15.30 -11.03 3.46
CA ASP A 121 -14.64 -10.72 2.19
C ASP A 121 -13.90 -9.37 2.26
N ALA A 122 -14.53 -8.35 2.85
CA ALA A 122 -13.87 -7.06 3.09
C ALA A 122 -12.70 -7.19 4.06
N TRP A 123 -12.86 -7.94 5.15
CA TRP A 123 -11.80 -8.20 6.13
C TRP A 123 -10.62 -8.97 5.52
N ALA A 124 -10.90 -9.94 4.65
CA ALA A 124 -9.89 -10.75 3.97
C ALA A 124 -8.95 -9.88 3.13
N VAL A 125 -9.47 -8.89 2.41
CA VAL A 125 -8.66 -7.93 1.65
C VAL A 125 -8.02 -6.87 2.56
N ASN A 126 -8.80 -6.26 3.45
CA ASN A 126 -8.37 -5.07 4.18
C ASN A 126 -7.35 -5.40 5.29
N VAL A 127 -7.43 -6.58 5.90
CA VAL A 127 -6.63 -6.95 7.08
C VAL A 127 -5.85 -8.24 6.86
N VAL A 128 -6.53 -9.33 6.47
CA VAL A 128 -5.87 -10.65 6.39
C VAL A 128 -4.78 -10.67 5.33
N GLY A 129 -5.02 -10.09 4.14
CA GLY A 129 -3.97 -10.00 3.12
C GLY A 129 -2.75 -9.20 3.58
N ALA A 130 -2.93 -8.16 4.40
CA ALA A 130 -1.83 -7.40 5.00
C ALA A 130 -1.03 -8.27 5.97
N LEU A 131 -1.73 -9.02 6.82
CA LEU A 131 -1.12 -9.98 7.75
C LEU A 131 -0.37 -11.07 7.00
N THR A 132 -0.96 -11.68 5.97
CA THR A 132 -0.32 -12.74 5.16
C THR A 132 0.96 -12.23 4.51
N ALA A 133 0.93 -11.05 3.87
CA ALA A 133 2.11 -10.47 3.24
C ALA A 133 3.20 -10.15 4.27
N ALA A 134 2.83 -9.51 5.39
CA ALA A 134 3.76 -9.14 6.44
C ALA A 134 4.39 -10.35 7.13
N ALA A 135 3.59 -11.34 7.52
CA ALA A 135 4.04 -12.58 8.16
C ALA A 135 4.98 -13.39 7.26
N HIS A 136 4.82 -13.28 5.93
CA HIS A 136 5.70 -13.93 4.97
C HIS A 136 7.09 -13.27 4.87
N VAL A 137 7.16 -11.93 4.88
CA VAL A 137 8.44 -11.21 4.68
C VAL A 137 9.16 -10.84 5.98
N ALA A 138 8.43 -10.64 7.07
CA ALA A 138 8.98 -10.12 8.34
C ALA A 138 10.06 -11.03 8.95
N PRO A 139 9.94 -12.38 8.96
CA PRO A 139 11.00 -13.23 9.48
C PRO A 139 12.33 -13.05 8.73
N GLY A 140 12.27 -12.92 7.40
CA GLY A 140 13.45 -12.67 6.58
C GLY A 140 14.07 -11.30 6.84
N MET A 141 13.24 -10.26 7.05
CA MET A 141 13.70 -8.92 7.43
C MET A 141 14.39 -8.94 8.80
N ALA A 142 13.76 -9.57 9.79
CA ALA A 142 14.27 -9.71 11.15
C ALA A 142 15.61 -10.47 11.19
N ALA A 143 15.74 -11.56 10.44
CA ALA A 143 16.99 -12.32 10.32
C ALA A 143 18.16 -11.47 9.77
N ARG A 144 17.87 -10.43 8.98
CA ARG A 144 18.86 -9.50 8.45
C ARG A 144 19.04 -8.24 9.30
N GLY A 145 18.30 -8.09 10.40
CA GLY A 145 18.29 -6.89 11.23
C GLY A 145 17.77 -5.64 10.52
N ARG A 146 17.11 -5.77 9.36
CA ARG A 146 16.62 -4.65 8.57
C ARG A 146 15.40 -4.99 7.71
N GLY A 147 14.49 -4.04 7.62
CA GLY A 147 13.37 -4.04 6.67
C GLY A 147 12.28 -3.08 7.11
N THR A 148 11.36 -2.79 6.21
CA THR A 148 10.22 -1.90 6.48
C THR A 148 8.93 -2.51 5.97
N ILE A 149 7.88 -2.46 6.78
CA ILE A 149 6.52 -2.87 6.44
C ILE A 149 5.61 -1.67 6.66
N LEU A 150 5.04 -1.15 5.58
CA LEU A 150 4.10 -0.05 5.60
C LEU A 150 2.73 -0.56 5.20
N VAL A 151 1.72 -0.27 6.00
CA VAL A 151 0.33 -0.57 5.67
C VAL A 151 -0.44 0.74 5.48
N THR A 152 -1.25 0.83 4.43
CA THR A 152 -2.02 2.04 4.18
C THR A 152 -3.20 2.10 5.14
N GLY A 153 -3.10 2.99 6.12
CA GLY A 153 -4.12 3.26 7.12
C GLY A 153 -5.36 3.84 6.46
N GLY A 154 -5.26 5.00 5.81
CA GLY A 154 -6.43 5.78 5.39
C GLY A 154 -7.42 6.04 6.54
N MET A 155 -8.50 6.78 6.29
CA MET A 155 -9.65 6.93 7.22
C MET A 155 -9.24 7.00 8.71
N PRO A 156 -8.70 8.16 9.17
CA PRO A 156 -8.18 8.29 10.53
C PRO A 156 -9.24 7.91 11.57
N GLU A 157 -10.46 8.43 11.39
CA GLU A 157 -11.63 8.09 12.19
C GLU A 157 -12.63 7.20 11.42
N PRO A 158 -13.31 6.25 12.10
CA PRO A 158 -14.40 5.48 11.52
C PRO A 158 -15.47 6.38 10.89
N LYS A 159 -16.06 5.90 9.78
CA LYS A 159 -17.15 6.58 9.08
C LYS A 159 -18.39 5.69 9.03
N PRO A 160 -19.57 6.17 9.49
CA PRO A 160 -20.79 5.37 9.52
C PRO A 160 -21.26 4.91 8.13
N GLU A 161 -20.92 5.64 7.08
CA GLU A 161 -21.23 5.30 5.68
C GLU A 161 -20.25 4.28 5.06
N TYR A 162 -19.26 3.80 5.83
CA TYR A 162 -18.24 2.84 5.41
C TYR A 162 -17.93 1.84 6.54
N VAL A 163 -18.92 1.07 7.01
CA VAL A 163 -18.75 0.15 8.15
C VAL A 163 -17.63 -0.87 7.92
N SER A 164 -17.69 -1.64 6.83
CA SER A 164 -16.72 -2.69 6.53
C SER A 164 -15.28 -2.16 6.41
N LEU A 165 -15.11 -0.97 5.82
CA LEU A 165 -13.82 -0.32 5.69
C LEU A 165 -13.33 0.23 7.04
N SER A 166 -14.21 0.84 7.83
CA SER A 166 -13.89 1.37 9.17
C SER A 166 -13.36 0.27 10.09
N LEU A 167 -14.04 -0.88 10.10
CA LEU A 167 -13.57 -2.09 10.81
C LEU A 167 -12.21 -2.53 10.29
N GLY A 168 -12.05 -2.61 8.96
CA GLY A 168 -10.77 -2.97 8.34
C GLY A 168 -9.61 -2.05 8.72
N LYS A 169 -9.83 -0.73 8.76
CA LYS A 169 -8.77 0.24 9.12
C LYS A 169 -8.41 0.19 10.60
N ALA A 170 -9.39 -0.03 11.48
CA ALA A 170 -9.11 -0.34 12.88
C ALA A 170 -8.28 -1.64 13.01
N GLY A 171 -8.65 -2.69 12.28
CA GLY A 171 -7.91 -3.96 12.24
C GLY A 171 -6.45 -3.81 11.78
N VAL A 172 -6.21 -3.02 10.74
CA VAL A 172 -4.84 -2.72 10.25
C VAL A 172 -4.02 -1.95 11.29
N ARG A 173 -4.60 -0.96 11.98
CA ARG A 173 -3.88 -0.22 13.02
C ARG A 173 -3.44 -1.15 14.16
N THR A 174 -4.31 -2.07 14.57
CA THR A 174 -3.97 -3.12 15.55
C THR A 174 -2.88 -4.05 15.01
N LEU A 175 -3.00 -4.52 13.76
CA LEU A 175 -2.02 -5.39 13.13
C LEU A 175 -0.62 -4.77 13.09
N VAL A 176 -0.51 -3.47 12.76
CA VAL A 176 0.76 -2.74 12.76
C VAL A 176 1.42 -2.77 14.15
N GLY A 177 0.65 -2.51 15.20
CA GLY A 177 1.15 -2.57 16.58
C GLY A 177 1.66 -3.97 16.95
N LEU A 178 0.92 -5.02 16.57
CA LEU A 178 1.30 -6.42 16.84
C LEU A 178 2.58 -6.82 16.10
N LEU A 179 2.68 -6.49 14.82
CA LEU A 179 3.87 -6.75 14.02
C LEU A 179 5.08 -5.97 14.53
N HIS A 180 4.90 -4.73 14.97
CA HIS A 180 5.96 -3.97 15.62
C HIS A 180 6.43 -4.65 16.91
N GLY A 181 5.50 -5.06 17.78
CA GLY A 181 5.85 -5.78 19.01
C GLY A 181 6.62 -7.07 18.75
N ALA A 182 6.27 -7.80 17.68
CA ALA A 182 6.92 -9.05 17.30
C ALA A 182 8.30 -8.87 16.64
N TYR A 183 8.47 -7.88 15.76
CA TYR A 183 9.66 -7.78 14.88
C TYR A 183 10.46 -6.47 15.02
N GLY A 184 9.92 -5.48 15.73
CA GLY A 184 10.56 -4.17 15.93
C GLY A 184 11.91 -4.27 16.63
N ALA A 185 11.99 -5.07 17.69
CA ALA A 185 13.23 -5.34 18.41
C ALA A 185 14.33 -5.88 17.46
N ALA A 186 13.95 -6.75 16.54
CA ALA A 186 14.80 -7.38 15.53
C ALA A 186 15.10 -6.49 14.30
N GLY A 187 14.80 -5.20 14.34
CA GLY A 187 15.18 -4.24 13.29
C GLY A 187 14.20 -4.17 12.12
N VAL A 188 12.93 -4.55 12.31
CA VAL A 188 11.88 -4.35 11.31
C VAL A 188 11.04 -3.13 11.68
N HIS A 189 11.06 -2.10 10.83
CA HIS A 189 10.21 -0.93 10.99
C HIS A 189 8.80 -1.26 10.49
N VAL A 190 7.79 -1.21 11.37
CA VAL A 190 6.39 -1.43 10.99
C VAL A 190 5.58 -0.19 11.31
N ALA A 191 4.86 0.32 10.31
CA ALA A 191 4.06 1.52 10.45
C ALA A 191 2.82 1.52 9.56
N SER A 192 1.78 2.26 9.97
CA SER A 192 0.67 2.62 9.09
C SER A 192 0.86 4.03 8.53
N VAL A 193 0.59 4.22 7.24
CA VAL A 193 0.54 5.54 6.60
C VAL A 193 -0.92 5.91 6.32
N THR A 194 -1.42 6.94 6.99
CA THR A 194 -2.78 7.45 6.83
C THR A 194 -2.77 8.65 5.90
N VAL A 195 -3.41 8.51 4.74
CA VAL A 195 -3.67 9.62 3.82
C VAL A 195 -5.14 10.05 4.00
N PRO A 196 -5.40 11.23 4.57
CA PRO A 196 -6.76 11.68 4.82
C PRO A 196 -7.37 12.34 3.58
N GLY A 197 -8.40 11.74 2.98
CA GLY A 197 -9.18 12.39 1.92
C GLY A 197 -8.76 12.04 0.50
N ALA A 198 -9.19 12.86 -0.46
CA ALA A 198 -9.00 12.59 -1.88
C ALA A 198 -7.58 12.96 -2.34
N VAL A 199 -6.95 12.05 -3.08
CA VAL A 199 -5.63 12.26 -3.69
C VAL A 199 -5.79 13.03 -4.99
N ALA A 200 -5.12 14.18 -5.11
CA ALA A 200 -5.17 15.03 -6.29
C ALA A 200 -3.86 15.81 -6.47
N PRO A 201 -3.30 15.87 -7.70
CA PRO A 201 -2.11 16.70 -7.97
C PRO A 201 -2.34 18.17 -7.61
N GLY A 202 -1.38 18.77 -6.90
CA GLY A 202 -1.42 20.15 -6.42
C GLY A 202 -2.38 20.43 -5.25
N GLY A 203 -3.04 19.40 -4.71
CA GLY A 203 -3.87 19.50 -3.50
C GLY A 203 -3.11 19.13 -2.23
N GLU A 204 -3.80 19.13 -1.09
CA GLU A 204 -3.23 18.74 0.21
C GLU A 204 -2.68 17.30 0.23
N ASN A 205 -3.34 16.42 -0.53
CA ASN A 205 -2.93 15.03 -0.76
C ASN A 205 -2.29 14.89 -2.14
N ASP A 206 -1.25 15.67 -2.40
CA ASP A 206 -0.47 15.53 -3.63
C ASP A 206 0.21 14.14 -3.68
N PRO A 207 0.10 13.39 -4.79
CA PRO A 207 0.70 12.06 -4.92
C PRO A 207 2.21 12.01 -4.66
N ASP A 208 2.96 13.06 -5.02
CA ASP A 208 4.41 13.10 -4.84
C ASP A 208 4.76 13.30 -3.36
N GLU A 209 4.01 14.16 -2.66
CA GLU A 209 4.15 14.34 -1.22
C GLU A 209 3.76 13.06 -0.45
N ILE A 210 2.69 12.38 -0.87
CA ILE A 210 2.32 11.07 -0.32
C ILE A 210 3.44 10.05 -0.55
N ALA A 211 4.01 9.98 -1.76
CA ALA A 211 5.10 9.04 -2.04
C ALA A 211 6.32 9.30 -1.16
N ALA A 212 6.67 10.58 -0.93
CA ALA A 212 7.72 10.96 0.02
C ALA A 212 7.39 10.52 1.45
N HIS A 213 6.11 10.56 1.83
CA HIS A 213 5.62 10.11 3.13
C HIS A 213 5.72 8.59 3.34
N TYR A 214 5.64 7.77 2.27
CA TYR A 214 5.98 6.35 2.33
C TYR A 214 7.49 6.10 2.34
N TRP A 215 8.27 6.91 1.64
CA TRP A 215 9.72 6.72 1.56
C TRP A 215 10.45 7.07 2.85
N ARG A 216 10.03 8.14 3.53
CA ARG A 216 10.70 8.63 4.74
C ARG A 216 10.84 7.57 5.84
N PRO A 217 9.78 6.82 6.25
CA PRO A 217 9.88 5.73 7.22
C PRO A 217 10.90 4.66 6.86
N HIS A 218 11.11 4.40 5.58
CA HIS A 218 12.06 3.38 5.14
C HIS A 218 13.52 3.82 5.31
N THR A 219 13.79 5.13 5.22
CA THR A 219 15.15 5.69 5.28
C THR A 219 15.53 6.34 6.60
N GLN A 220 14.57 6.53 7.52
CA GLN A 220 14.82 7.19 8.78
C GLN A 220 15.51 6.24 9.79
N PRO A 221 16.37 6.77 10.67
CA PRO A 221 17.06 5.95 11.64
C PRO A 221 16.10 5.46 12.73
N ARG A 222 16.49 4.39 13.41
CA ARG A 222 15.61 3.62 14.31
C ARG A 222 15.05 4.44 15.46
N GLU A 223 15.82 5.40 15.97
CA GLU A 223 15.42 6.33 17.01
C GLU A 223 14.21 7.21 16.64
N HIS A 224 13.88 7.34 15.34
CA HIS A 224 12.76 8.14 14.86
C HIS A 224 11.59 7.30 14.35
N TRP A 225 11.60 5.98 14.56
CA TRP A 225 10.52 5.10 14.11
C TRP A 225 9.17 5.47 14.72
N GLN A 226 8.16 5.44 13.87
CA GLN A 226 6.77 5.79 14.21
C GLN A 226 5.87 4.65 13.75
N HIS A 227 4.85 4.32 14.54
CA HIS A 227 3.92 3.23 14.18
C HIS A 227 2.71 3.73 13.42
N GLN A 228 2.37 5.01 13.57
CA GLN A 228 1.27 5.63 12.87
C GLN A 228 1.75 6.97 12.34
N LEU A 229 1.72 7.13 11.02
CA LEU A 229 1.98 8.39 10.37
C LEU A 229 0.70 8.88 9.72
N VAL A 230 0.43 10.17 9.85
CA VAL A 230 -0.72 10.82 9.21
C VAL A 230 -0.17 11.89 8.28
N HIS A 231 -0.47 11.75 6.99
CA HIS A 231 -0.12 12.75 5.98
C HIS A 231 -0.87 14.05 6.27
N GLY A 232 -0.15 15.17 6.32
CA GLY A 232 -0.71 16.49 6.61
C GLY A 232 -1.01 16.78 8.09
N ALA A 233 -0.77 15.84 9.01
CA ALA A 233 -0.79 16.16 10.45
C ALA A 233 0.51 16.87 10.85
N ASP A 234 0.38 17.89 11.70
CA ASP A 234 1.53 18.61 12.23
C ASP A 234 2.33 17.67 13.15
N PRO A 235 3.66 17.47 12.97
CA PRO A 235 4.45 16.53 13.77
C PRO A 235 4.55 16.91 15.26
N THR A 236 4.04 18.09 15.63
CA THR A 236 4.12 18.70 16.96
C THR A 236 2.78 18.78 17.69
N ALA A 237 1.69 18.23 17.13
CA ALA A 237 0.36 18.24 17.74
C ALA A 237 0.10 17.00 18.62
#